data_AF-A0A178B6Z7-F1
#
_entry.id   AF-A0A178B6Z7-F1
#
_cell.length_a   1.000
_cell.length_b   1.000
_cell.length_c   1.000
_cell.angle_alpha   90.00
_cell.angle_beta   90.00
_cell.angle_gamma   90.00
#
_symmetry.space_group_name_H-M   'P 1'
#
loop_
_entity.id
_entity.type
_entity.pdbx_description
1 polymer ?
#
loop_
_entity_poly.entity_id
_entity_poly.type
_entity_poly.pdbx_seq_one_letter_code
_entity_poly.pdbx_strand_id
1 'polypeptide(L)'
;MAIGLFMRLPVELHLSIIDKLELQDTILLARTNQYFRSIIPTPTHGDLLKAEADTWARDRGLYACSGCVNLRRFEEFADDMKKGKRSRGGTKATERLCLQCGVARCLYTHGVSIKIYGRSHVLCQLCGRFTDRTARHAVCEACLPGVEWPPAHAVEHSSVREHVSPRTARIYCGRTPTDELFGIWHD
;
A
#
# COMPACT_ATOMS: atom_id res chain seq x y z
N MET A 1 3.12 -26.16 -33.37
CA MET A 1 3.16 -25.44 -32.08
C MET A 1 3.04 -26.47 -30.97
N ALA A 2 4.11 -26.73 -30.22
CA ALA A 2 4.10 -27.71 -29.15
C ALA A 2 3.32 -27.15 -27.95
N ILE A 3 2.14 -27.72 -27.67
CA ILE A 3 1.46 -27.50 -26.39
C ILE A 3 2.38 -28.10 -25.33
N GLY A 4 2.90 -27.26 -24.43
CA GLY A 4 3.83 -27.68 -23.38
C GLY A 4 3.25 -28.87 -22.60
N LEU A 5 4.07 -29.88 -22.35
CA LEU A 5 3.69 -31.17 -21.75
C LEU A 5 2.83 -31.00 -20.47
N PHE A 6 3.10 -29.93 -19.71
CA PHE A 6 2.38 -29.54 -18.52
C PHE A 6 0.88 -29.33 -18.76
N MET A 7 0.50 -28.59 -19.81
CA MET A 7 -0.91 -28.30 -20.12
C MET A 7 -1.72 -29.53 -20.56
N ARG A 8 -1.07 -30.68 -20.78
CA ARG A 8 -1.71 -31.95 -21.12
C ARG A 8 -1.96 -32.84 -19.90
N LEU A 9 -1.53 -32.42 -18.71
CA LEU A 9 -1.81 -33.16 -17.48
C LEU A 9 -3.30 -33.04 -17.12
N PRO A 10 -3.91 -34.11 -16.57
CA PRO A 10 -5.23 -34.04 -15.96
C PRO A 10 -5.30 -32.95 -14.89
N VAL A 11 -6.49 -32.35 -14.70
CA VAL A 11 -6.69 -31.26 -13.74
C VAL A 11 -6.36 -31.67 -12.30
N GLU A 12 -6.57 -32.94 -11.96
CA GLU A 12 -6.24 -33.52 -10.66
C GLU A 12 -4.73 -33.46 -10.38
N LEU A 13 -3.90 -33.65 -11.40
CA LEU A 13 -2.44 -33.50 -11.26
C LEU A 13 -2.06 -32.03 -11.11
N HIS A 14 -2.70 -31.11 -11.85
CA HIS A 14 -2.48 -29.69 -11.66
C HIS A 14 -2.82 -29.25 -10.23
N LEU A 15 -3.97 -29.67 -9.71
CA LEU A 15 -4.38 -29.37 -8.33
C LEU A 15 -3.42 -29.96 -7.31
N SER A 16 -2.94 -31.19 -7.53
CA SER A 16 -1.94 -31.84 -6.67
C SER A 16 -0.60 -31.10 -6.67
N ILE A 17 -0.19 -30.54 -7.81
CA ILE A 17 1.01 -29.71 -7.90
C ILE A 17 0.79 -28.39 -7.17
N ILE A 18 -0.34 -27.71 -7.42
CA ILE A 18 -0.70 -26.44 -6.78
C ILE A 18 -0.71 -26.57 -5.25
N ASP A 19 -1.23 -27.67 -4.70
CA ASP A 19 -1.24 -27.95 -3.25
C ASP A 19 0.16 -28.05 -2.61
N LYS A 20 1.21 -28.26 -3.43
CA LYS A 20 2.61 -28.32 -2.97
C LYS A 20 3.39 -27.03 -3.21
N LEU A 21 2.78 -26.04 -3.87
CA LEU A 21 3.43 -24.77 -4.15
C LEU A 21 3.28 -23.81 -2.98
N GLU A 22 4.32 -23.01 -2.74
CA GLU A 22 4.24 -21.88 -1.82
C GLU A 22 3.31 -20.78 -2.39
N LEU A 23 2.88 -19.86 -1.53
CA LEU A 23 1.97 -18.78 -1.95
C LEU A 23 2.56 -17.94 -3.09
N GLN A 24 3.88 -17.72 -3.08
CA GLN A 24 4.55 -16.99 -4.17
C GLN A 24 4.41 -17.70 -5.52
N ASP A 25 4.60 -19.02 -5.54
CA ASP A 25 4.61 -19.80 -6.77
C ASP A 25 3.19 -19.97 -7.31
N THR A 26 2.20 -20.14 -6.43
CA THR A 26 0.79 -20.16 -6.82
C THR A 26 0.35 -18.84 -7.45
N ILE A 27 0.74 -17.69 -6.87
CA ILE A 27 0.47 -16.37 -7.45
C ILE A 27 1.13 -16.22 -8.82
N LEU A 28 2.40 -16.63 -8.97
CA LEU A 28 3.11 -16.57 -10.24
C LEU A 28 2.46 -17.48 -11.29
N LEU A 29 2.11 -18.71 -10.92
CA LEU A 29 1.45 -19.67 -11.79
C LEU A 29 0.09 -19.16 -12.26
N ALA A 30 -0.71 -18.57 -11.37
CA ALA A 30 -1.99 -17.95 -11.70
C ALA A 30 -1.86 -16.79 -12.70
N ARG A 31 -0.70 -16.13 -12.79
CA ARG A 31 -0.43 -15.04 -13.75
C ARG A 31 0.00 -15.53 -15.13
N THR A 32 0.41 -16.80 -15.26
CA THR A 32 0.91 -17.32 -16.54
C THR A 32 -0.18 -17.54 -17.59
N ASN A 33 -1.37 -17.98 -17.16
CA ASN A 33 -2.48 -18.35 -18.04
C ASN A 33 -3.82 -18.24 -17.30
N GLN A 34 -4.88 -17.87 -18.04
CA GLN A 34 -6.27 -17.90 -17.60
C GLN A 34 -6.70 -19.26 -17.02
N TYR A 35 -6.20 -20.38 -17.54
CA TYR A 35 -6.48 -21.72 -16.98
C TYR A 35 -6.04 -21.82 -15.52
N PHE A 36 -4.76 -21.58 -15.23
CA PHE A 36 -4.25 -21.63 -13.85
C PHE A 36 -4.91 -20.59 -12.96
N ARG A 37 -5.18 -19.40 -13.50
CA ARG A 37 -5.96 -18.38 -12.80
C ARG A 37 -7.35 -18.86 -12.37
N SER A 38 -7.97 -19.76 -13.13
CA SER A 38 -9.32 -20.26 -12.84
C SER A 38 -9.34 -21.40 -11.82
N ILE A 39 -8.27 -22.19 -11.74
CA ILE A 39 -8.18 -23.34 -10.82
C ILE A 39 -7.42 -23.04 -9.53
N ILE A 40 -6.56 -22.02 -9.51
CA ILE A 40 -5.84 -21.61 -8.31
C ILE A 40 -6.76 -20.73 -7.46
N PRO A 41 -7.00 -21.09 -6.19
CA PRO A 41 -7.82 -20.28 -5.30
C PRO A 41 -7.16 -18.90 -5.09
N THR A 42 -7.98 -17.85 -5.10
CA THR A 42 -7.48 -16.51 -4.76
C THR A 42 -7.08 -16.50 -3.29
N PRO A 43 -5.85 -16.08 -2.94
CA PRO A 43 -5.40 -16.12 -1.56
C PRO A 43 -6.20 -15.17 -0.69
N THR A 44 -6.47 -15.58 0.55
CA THR A 44 -7.12 -14.72 1.53
C THR A 44 -6.12 -13.72 2.10
N HIS A 45 -6.61 -12.65 2.71
CA HIS A 45 -5.73 -11.72 3.43
C HIS A 45 -4.96 -12.41 4.57
N GLY A 46 -5.56 -13.42 5.21
CA GLY A 46 -4.89 -14.23 6.24
C GLY A 46 -3.71 -15.01 5.68
N ASP A 47 -3.84 -15.58 4.48
CA ASP A 47 -2.76 -16.30 3.82
C ASP A 47 -1.59 -15.37 3.48
N LEU A 48 -1.89 -14.15 3.01
CA LEU A 48 -0.87 -13.14 2.73
C LEU A 48 -0.15 -12.66 4.00
N LEU A 49 -0.86 -12.55 5.14
CA LEU A 49 -0.23 -12.21 6.42
C LEU A 49 0.70 -13.31 6.92
N LYS A 50 0.35 -14.58 6.71
CA LYS A 50 1.22 -15.72 7.02
C LYS A 50 2.44 -15.70 6.11
N ALA A 51 2.24 -15.58 4.80
CA ALA A 51 3.34 -15.54 3.82
C ALA A 51 4.26 -14.33 4.00
N GLU A 52 3.74 -13.23 4.53
CA GLU A 52 4.58 -12.11 4.93
C GLU A 52 5.61 -12.51 6.02
N ALA A 53 5.33 -13.50 6.88
CA ALA A 53 6.32 -13.94 7.86
C ALA A 53 7.52 -14.69 7.23
N ASP A 54 7.37 -15.21 6.01
CA ASP A 54 8.38 -16.03 5.33
C ASP A 54 9.62 -15.21 4.95
N THR A 55 10.77 -15.89 4.89
CA THR A 55 12.07 -15.28 4.55
C THR A 55 12.03 -14.55 3.21
N TRP A 56 11.44 -15.17 2.19
CA TRP A 56 11.25 -14.54 0.87
C TRP A 56 10.53 -13.19 0.94
N ALA A 57 9.45 -13.08 1.73
CA ALA A 57 8.69 -11.85 1.86
C ALA A 57 9.44 -10.82 2.71
N ARG A 58 10.24 -11.26 3.68
CA ARG A 58 11.08 -10.38 4.51
C ARG A 58 12.20 -9.76 3.69
N ASP A 59 12.94 -10.58 2.95
CA ASP A 59 14.10 -10.14 2.15
C ASP A 59 13.70 -9.16 1.04
N ARG A 60 12.47 -9.29 0.53
CA ARG A 60 11.91 -8.38 -0.48
C ARG A 60 11.09 -7.23 0.10
N GLY A 61 10.97 -7.15 1.42
CA GLY A 61 10.16 -6.13 2.09
C GLY A 61 8.69 -6.14 1.67
N LEU A 62 8.07 -7.32 1.51
CA LEU A 62 6.68 -7.46 1.06
C LEU A 62 5.71 -7.48 2.24
N TYR A 63 4.64 -6.69 2.16
CA TYR A 63 3.63 -6.49 3.21
C TYR A 63 2.23 -6.78 2.65
N ALA A 64 1.39 -7.45 3.43
CA ALA A 64 0.01 -7.75 3.05
C ALA A 64 -0.89 -6.50 3.16
N CYS A 65 -1.62 -6.21 2.09
CA CYS A 65 -2.61 -5.14 2.04
C CYS A 65 -4.05 -5.70 2.15
N SER A 66 -4.80 -5.24 3.15
CA SER A 66 -6.23 -5.60 3.34
C SER A 66 -7.17 -4.96 2.33
N GLY A 67 -6.65 -3.99 1.56
CA GLY A 67 -7.35 -3.26 0.52
C GLY A 67 -7.53 -4.08 -0.75
N CYS A 68 -6.39 -4.43 -1.37
CA CYS A 68 -6.33 -5.15 -2.64
C CYS A 68 -6.06 -6.65 -2.50
N VAL A 69 -5.91 -7.15 -1.26
CA VAL A 69 -5.61 -8.56 -0.95
C VAL A 69 -4.43 -9.04 -1.79
N ASN A 70 -3.30 -8.33 -1.64
CA ASN A 70 -2.06 -8.63 -2.34
C ASN A 70 -0.84 -8.25 -1.48
N LEU A 71 0.30 -8.89 -1.74
CA LEU A 71 1.59 -8.48 -1.19
C LEU A 71 2.13 -7.30 -1.98
N ARG A 72 2.53 -6.25 -1.26
CA ARG A 72 3.01 -4.99 -1.80
C ARG A 72 4.37 -4.65 -1.20
N ARG A 73 5.21 -3.93 -1.91
CA ARG A 73 6.53 -3.52 -1.40
C ARG A 73 6.36 -2.60 -0.20
N PHE A 74 7.34 -2.60 0.69
CA PHE A 74 7.43 -1.71 1.85
C PHE A 74 7.26 -0.24 1.45
N GLU A 75 7.70 0.10 0.24
CA GLU A 75 7.60 1.42 -0.40
C GLU A 75 6.16 1.86 -0.66
N GLU A 76 5.28 0.89 -0.88
CA GLU A 76 3.88 1.14 -1.22
C GLU A 76 3.01 1.36 0.04
N PHE A 77 3.61 1.54 1.22
CA PHE A 77 2.90 1.81 2.48
C PHE A 77 3.48 3.04 3.18
N ALA A 78 2.58 3.82 3.78
CA ALA A 78 2.96 4.90 4.69
C ALA A 78 3.67 4.33 5.94
N ASP A 79 4.51 5.12 6.59
CA ASP A 79 5.29 4.70 7.76
C ASP A 79 4.39 4.26 8.92
N ASP A 80 3.24 4.91 9.10
CA ASP A 80 2.24 4.55 10.11
C ASP A 80 1.57 3.19 9.83
N MET A 81 1.64 2.69 8.59
CA MET A 81 1.18 1.36 8.22
C MET A 81 2.25 0.28 8.42
N LYS A 82 3.47 0.64 8.81
CA LYS A 82 4.61 -0.30 8.93
C LYS A 82 5.15 -0.41 10.36
N LYS A 83 4.64 0.40 11.28
CA LYS A 83 5.14 0.53 12.66
C LYS A 83 4.09 0.17 13.72
N GLY A 84 4.54 0.01 14.96
CA GLY A 84 3.69 -0.22 16.13
C GLY A 84 2.78 -1.44 15.95
N LYS A 85 1.49 -1.31 16.29
CA LYS A 85 0.52 -2.41 16.16
C LYS A 85 0.31 -2.88 14.72
N ARG A 86 0.71 -2.10 13.71
CA ARG A 86 0.60 -2.44 12.29
C ARG A 86 1.88 -3.03 11.70
N SER A 87 2.95 -3.17 12.48
CA SER A 87 4.15 -3.86 12.02
C SER A 87 3.85 -5.32 11.66
N ARG A 88 4.83 -5.99 11.05
CA ARG A 88 4.76 -7.42 10.76
C ARG A 88 4.48 -8.23 12.04
N GLY A 89 3.45 -9.08 12.01
CA GLY A 89 2.99 -9.83 13.19
C GLY A 89 2.26 -9.00 14.24
N GLY A 90 2.09 -7.70 14.02
CA GLY A 90 1.37 -6.81 14.93
C GLY A 90 -0.14 -7.09 14.94
N THR A 91 -0.79 -6.79 16.07
CA THR A 91 -2.22 -7.06 16.30
C THR A 91 -3.17 -6.33 15.34
N LYS A 92 -2.69 -5.26 14.68
CA LYS A 92 -3.40 -4.48 13.66
C LYS A 92 -2.78 -4.60 12.27
N ALA A 93 -1.92 -5.60 12.02
CA ALA A 93 -1.38 -5.87 10.69
C ALA A 93 -2.51 -6.15 9.66
N THR A 94 -3.65 -6.66 10.12
CA THR A 94 -4.90 -6.86 9.37
C THR A 94 -5.53 -5.59 8.84
N GLU A 95 -5.23 -4.43 9.43
CA GLU A 95 -5.80 -3.13 9.04
C GLU A 95 -4.95 -2.38 8.01
N ARG A 96 -3.79 -2.93 7.60
CA ARG A 96 -2.88 -2.21 6.70
C ARG A 96 -3.49 -2.00 5.32
N LEU A 97 -3.28 -0.80 4.80
CA LEU A 97 -3.60 -0.42 3.44
C LEU A 97 -2.34 0.12 2.76
N CYS A 98 -2.08 -0.35 1.54
CA CYS A 98 -1.10 0.31 0.67
C CYS A 98 -1.60 1.72 0.32
N LEU A 99 -0.69 2.60 -0.11
CA LEU A 99 -0.98 4.00 -0.45
C LEU A 99 -2.18 4.13 -1.39
N GLN A 100 -2.22 3.32 -2.45
CA GLN A 100 -3.32 3.31 -3.41
C GLN A 100 -4.66 2.94 -2.76
N CYS A 101 -4.71 1.88 -1.96
CA CYS A 101 -5.92 1.47 -1.26
C CYS A 101 -6.33 2.47 -0.17
N GLY A 102 -5.36 3.12 0.48
CA GLY A 102 -5.63 4.19 1.45
C GLY A 102 -6.29 5.40 0.81
N VAL A 103 -5.84 5.83 -0.38
CA VAL A 103 -6.50 6.88 -1.15
C VAL A 103 -7.90 6.43 -1.59
N ALA A 104 -8.02 5.23 -2.18
CA ALA A 104 -9.30 4.71 -2.68
C ALA A 104 -10.35 4.52 -1.58
N ARG A 105 -9.93 4.28 -0.33
CA ARG A 105 -10.80 4.15 0.85
C ARG A 105 -10.88 5.45 1.67
N CYS A 106 -10.40 6.56 1.13
CA CYS A 106 -10.40 7.88 1.78
C CYS A 106 -9.70 7.92 3.16
N LEU A 107 -8.79 6.99 3.43
CA LEU A 107 -7.88 7.08 4.58
C LEU A 107 -6.93 8.27 4.41
N TYR A 108 -6.51 8.52 3.17
CA TYR A 108 -5.71 9.67 2.79
C TYR A 108 -6.57 10.63 1.95
N THR A 109 -6.86 11.81 2.50
CA THR A 109 -7.63 12.84 1.82
C THR A 109 -6.71 13.81 1.08
N HIS A 110 -7.26 14.52 0.09
CA HIS A 110 -6.50 15.50 -0.68
C HIS A 110 -5.92 16.58 0.23
N GLY A 111 -4.63 16.89 0.04
CA GLY A 111 -3.84 17.81 0.86
C GLY A 111 -3.31 17.23 2.17
N VAL A 112 -3.61 15.97 2.51
CA VAL A 112 -3.06 15.36 3.72
C VAL A 112 -1.56 15.13 3.57
N SER A 113 -0.81 15.43 4.63
CA SER A 113 0.60 15.06 4.76
C SER A 113 0.73 13.72 5.47
N ILE A 114 1.51 12.81 4.92
CA ILE A 114 1.86 11.52 5.50
C ILE A 114 3.36 11.29 5.42
N LYS A 115 3.88 10.38 6.24
CA LYS A 115 5.29 9.97 6.14
C LYS A 115 5.44 8.73 5.27
N ILE A 116 6.35 8.80 4.30
CA ILE A 116 6.80 7.67 3.48
C ILE A 116 8.33 7.70 3.53
N TYR A 117 8.95 6.65 4.05
CA TYR A 117 10.42 6.58 4.21
C TYR A 117 11.01 7.73 5.05
N GLY A 118 10.32 8.11 6.12
CA GLY A 118 10.72 9.20 7.00
C GLY A 118 10.57 10.59 6.38
N ARG A 119 10.17 10.69 5.10
CA ARG A 119 9.95 11.96 4.41
C ARG A 119 8.47 12.30 4.40
N SER A 120 8.18 13.59 4.52
CA SER A 120 6.81 14.09 4.41
C SER A 120 6.40 14.14 2.94
N HIS A 121 5.31 13.45 2.62
CA HIS A 121 4.67 13.50 1.32
C HIS A 121 3.25 14.00 1.50
N VAL A 122 2.78 14.78 0.53
CA VAL A 122 1.43 15.31 0.53
C VAL A 122 0.65 14.72 -0.63
N LEU A 123 -0.61 14.36 -0.40
CA LEU A 123 -1.52 13.93 -1.47
C LEU A 123 -1.96 15.16 -2.28
N CYS A 124 -1.53 15.28 -3.53
CA CYS A 124 -1.83 16.43 -4.37
C CYS A 124 -3.32 16.72 -4.45
N GLN A 125 -3.73 17.97 -4.19
CA GLN A 125 -5.14 18.41 -4.22
C GLN A 125 -5.86 18.20 -5.57
N LEU A 126 -5.12 18.15 -6.69
CA LEU A 126 -5.70 18.07 -8.02
C LEU A 126 -5.67 16.66 -8.62
N CYS A 127 -4.56 15.95 -8.49
CA CYS A 127 -4.38 14.65 -9.15
C CYS A 127 -4.37 13.44 -8.22
N GLY A 128 -4.43 13.63 -6.90
CA GLY A 128 -4.45 12.54 -5.93
C GLY A 128 -3.18 11.68 -5.94
N ARG A 129 -2.04 12.22 -6.38
CA ARG A 129 -0.72 11.56 -6.32
C ARG A 129 0.08 12.11 -5.15
N PHE A 130 0.78 11.24 -4.44
CA PHE A 130 1.72 11.65 -3.40
C PHE A 130 2.93 12.34 -4.03
N THR A 131 3.35 13.44 -3.41
CA THR A 131 4.54 14.19 -3.81
C THR A 131 5.24 14.75 -2.56
N ASP A 132 6.56 14.77 -2.58
CA ASP A 132 7.41 15.47 -1.61
C ASP A 132 7.66 16.93 -2.01
N ARG A 133 7.21 17.35 -3.20
CA ARG A 133 7.31 18.71 -3.71
C ARG A 133 5.92 19.31 -3.82
N THR A 134 5.58 20.18 -2.88
CA THR A 134 4.31 20.91 -2.89
C THR A 134 4.51 22.41 -2.94
N ALA A 135 3.68 23.08 -3.73
CA ALA A 135 3.53 24.53 -3.70
C ALA A 135 2.47 24.92 -2.66
N ARG A 136 2.09 26.21 -2.61
CA ARG A 136 0.95 26.66 -1.79
C ARG A 136 -0.28 25.79 -2.10
N HIS A 137 -1.00 25.38 -1.05
CA HIS A 137 -2.19 24.52 -1.11
C HIS A 137 -1.96 23.07 -1.53
N ALA A 138 -0.77 22.48 -1.28
CA ALA A 138 -0.59 21.04 -1.45
C ALA A 138 -0.82 20.52 -2.88
N VAL A 139 -0.41 21.30 -3.88
CA VAL A 139 -0.47 20.91 -5.29
C VAL A 139 0.92 20.52 -5.78
N CYS A 140 1.01 19.46 -6.58
CA CYS A 140 2.29 18.94 -7.09
C CYS A 140 2.81 19.71 -8.30
N GLU A 141 4.12 19.58 -8.56
CA GLU A 141 4.84 20.21 -9.67
C GLU A 141 4.20 19.95 -11.04
N ALA A 142 3.76 18.72 -11.28
CA ALA A 142 3.09 18.37 -12.53
C ALA A 142 1.74 19.08 -12.72
N CYS A 143 1.05 19.46 -11.64
CA CYS A 143 -0.25 20.14 -11.70
C CYS A 143 -0.13 21.67 -11.68
N LEU A 144 0.98 22.23 -11.21
CA LEU A 144 1.29 23.66 -11.26
C LEU A 144 2.69 23.89 -11.87
N PRO A 145 2.85 23.67 -13.19
CA PRO A 145 4.14 23.92 -13.84
C PRO A 145 4.52 25.41 -13.74
N GLY A 146 5.80 25.70 -13.56
CA GLY A 146 6.33 27.08 -13.60
C GLY A 146 6.31 27.86 -12.28
N VAL A 147 5.95 27.22 -11.16
CA VAL A 147 6.10 27.80 -9.82
C VAL A 147 7.53 27.55 -9.29
N GLU A 148 8.09 28.49 -8.52
CA GLU A 148 9.33 28.23 -7.77
C GLU A 148 9.04 27.25 -6.62
N TRP A 149 9.66 26.06 -6.69
CA TRP A 149 9.45 25.01 -5.70
C TRP A 149 10.45 25.14 -4.55
N PRO A 150 10.01 25.06 -3.29
CA PRO A 150 10.92 24.95 -2.17
C PRO A 150 11.84 23.74 -2.35
N PRO A 151 13.10 23.79 -1.86
CA PRO A 151 13.94 22.60 -1.80
C PRO A 151 13.20 21.47 -1.09
N ALA A 152 13.38 20.22 -1.54
CA ALA A 152 12.70 19.04 -1.01
C ALA A 152 12.88 18.80 0.52
N HIS A 153 13.74 19.58 1.16
CA HIS A 153 14.10 19.50 2.58
C HIS A 153 13.60 20.71 3.40
N ALA A 154 12.99 21.72 2.76
CA ALA A 154 12.67 23.02 3.39
C ALA A 154 11.24 23.13 3.94
N VAL A 155 10.43 22.06 3.89
CA VAL A 155 9.09 22.09 4.51
C VAL A 155 9.20 21.73 5.99
N GLU A 156 9.84 22.62 6.74
CA GLU A 156 9.66 22.68 8.18
C GLU A 156 8.25 23.19 8.48
N HIS A 157 7.64 22.58 9.50
CA HIS A 157 6.30 22.85 9.99
C HIS A 157 5.99 24.35 10.08
N SER A 158 5.11 24.85 9.20
CA SER A 158 4.13 25.83 9.64
C SER A 158 2.85 25.06 9.92
N SER A 159 2.57 24.85 11.20
CA SER A 159 1.25 24.49 11.68
C SER A 159 0.31 25.69 11.49
N VAL A 160 0.08 26.09 10.24
CA VAL A 160 -1.05 26.96 9.95
C VAL A 160 -2.27 26.06 10.09
N ARG A 161 -2.90 26.14 11.26
CA ARG A 161 -4.34 25.89 11.41
C ARG A 161 -5.05 26.90 10.52
N GLU A 162 -4.97 26.72 9.21
CA GLU A 162 -5.88 27.37 8.30
C GLU A 162 -7.20 26.64 8.52
N HIS A 163 -8.12 27.36 9.14
CA HIS A 163 -9.52 26.99 9.24
C HIS A 163 -10.04 26.71 7.83
N VAL A 164 -9.88 25.46 7.37
CA VAL A 164 -10.64 24.95 6.24
C VAL A 164 -12.09 24.99 6.70
N SER A 165 -12.83 25.94 6.17
CA SER A 165 -14.25 26.13 6.42
C SER A 165 -14.97 24.77 6.34
N PRO A 166 -15.75 24.36 7.36
CA PRO A 166 -16.37 23.02 7.42
C PRO A 166 -17.42 22.74 6.33
N ARG A 167 -17.61 23.64 5.36
CA ARG A 167 -18.72 23.60 4.42
C ARG A 167 -18.44 22.87 3.10
N THR A 168 -17.19 22.53 2.77
CA THR A 168 -16.89 21.86 1.47
C THR A 168 -16.25 20.48 1.58
N ALA A 169 -15.79 20.05 2.76
CA ALA A 169 -15.19 18.72 2.97
C ALA A 169 -16.13 17.70 3.65
N ARG A 170 -17.42 18.06 3.85
CA ARG A 170 -18.37 17.25 4.63
C ARG A 170 -19.10 16.15 3.86
N ILE A 171 -18.78 15.92 2.59
CA ILE A 171 -19.45 14.88 1.82
C ILE A 171 -18.42 13.78 1.55
N TYR A 172 -18.67 12.63 2.19
CA TYR A 172 -17.95 11.36 2.14
C TYR A 172 -16.80 11.16 3.14
N CYS A 173 -17.04 10.18 4.02
CA CYS A 173 -16.09 9.44 4.84
C CYS A 173 -15.87 9.96 6.27
N GLY A 174 -16.67 9.41 7.19
CA GLY A 174 -16.49 9.54 8.62
C GLY A 174 -15.48 8.54 9.18
N ARG A 175 -14.37 9.04 9.72
CA ARG A 175 -13.76 8.62 11.00
C ARG A 175 -12.55 9.50 11.31
N THR A 176 -12.43 9.89 12.57
CA THR A 176 -11.36 10.71 13.13
C THR A 176 -10.11 9.87 13.45
N PRO A 177 -8.89 10.33 13.11
CA PRO A 177 -7.65 9.72 13.59
C PRO A 177 -7.37 10.09 15.05
N THR A 178 -7.02 9.09 15.88
CA THR A 178 -6.48 9.29 17.23
C THR A 178 -4.96 9.47 17.15
N ASP A 179 -4.47 10.61 17.65
CA ASP A 179 -3.07 10.87 17.99
C ASP A 179 -2.55 9.83 18.98
N GLU A 180 -1.32 9.33 18.79
CA GLU A 180 -0.50 8.87 19.92
C GLU A 180 0.99 8.77 19.55
N LEU A 181 1.79 9.04 20.58
CA LEU A 181 3.13 9.62 20.60
C LEU A 181 4.27 8.69 20.15
N PHE A 182 5.37 9.34 19.77
CA PHE A 182 6.68 8.83 19.39
C PHE A 182 7.26 7.78 20.35
N GLY A 183 7.83 6.72 19.78
CA GLY A 183 8.71 5.75 20.44
C GLY A 183 9.94 5.48 19.57
N ILE A 184 11.10 5.48 20.23
CA ILE A 184 12.46 5.41 19.69
C ILE A 184 12.76 4.01 19.10
N TRP A 185 13.53 3.97 18.01
CA TRP A 185 13.95 2.75 17.31
C TRP A 185 15.24 2.19 17.92
N HIS A 186 15.34 0.85 18.00
CA HIS A 186 16.61 0.15 18.11
C HIS A 186 16.74 -0.81 16.92
N ASP A 187 17.97 -0.88 16.39
CA ASP A 187 18.39 -1.59 15.17
C ASP A 187 18.18 -3.10 15.22
#